data_AF-A0A660V310-F1
#
_entry.id   AF-A0A660V310-F1
#
_cell.length_a   1.000
_cell.length_b   1.000
_cell.length_c   1.000
_cell.angle_alpha   90.00
_cell.angle_beta   90.00
_cell.angle_gamma   90.00
#
_symmetry.space_group_name_H-M   'P 1'
#
loop_
_entity.id
_entity.type
_entity.pdbx_description
1 polymer ?
#
loop_
_entity_poly.entity_id
_entity_poly.type
_entity_poly.pdbx_seq_one_letter_code
_entity_poly.pdbx_strand_id
1 'polypeptide(L)'
;MSEVVQNLFWILVFPGFVFTIVCGLVASWIVRKVSALVQHRIGPPVLQPLYDVIKLLGKETLIPEAAQKATFMVSPLIGFSAVLLLATMLWRISFVPCSPFVGDIIVAIYLMVIPSLALILGSSSSASPQASVGTAREMKLVVAYEFPLVLAFLVVIIKTAGASGAGRQLSLAAIAEHAPVLSISGMIAFLSALLCIQAKLGFVPFDIAEAETELASGILIEYSGALLAIWTLMQAVMLVALPLFLVVAFLGGFGAGAGGILAGVGKYVLVLVLIILIKNTNPRVRIDQAMRFFWFWCGTAMVVAVALAILGSVFNIGWLYGKVMDWKIWSLKKSPWVFHVNTGACNNCDIEVVDCLTPRFDIERFGMKLVGSPRHADVLLVTGGVTAQAAHRLREVYRQTPKPCVVFAIGACGCDMGIFSTGYHMVGPVDKIVREVDPEAIIVYVPGCPPKPEAIISSVVKALSAL
;
A
#
# COMPACT_ATOMS: atom_id res chain seq x y z
N MET A 1 2.98 -13.49 -39.23
CA MET A 1 1.60 -13.07 -38.92
C MET A 1 1.63 -11.55 -38.92
N SER A 2 0.82 -10.87 -39.74
CA SER A 2 0.93 -9.40 -39.86
C SER A 2 0.73 -8.73 -38.50
N GLU A 3 1.45 -7.63 -38.21
CA GLU A 3 1.31 -6.87 -36.97
C GLU A 3 -0.16 -6.54 -36.66
N VAL A 4 -0.96 -6.33 -37.71
CA VAL A 4 -2.42 -6.12 -37.62
C VAL A 4 -3.15 -7.32 -37.04
N VAL A 5 -2.85 -8.54 -37.48
CA VAL A 5 -3.49 -9.76 -36.94
C VAL A 5 -3.08 -10.00 -35.50
N GLN A 6 -1.83 -9.71 -35.16
CA GLN A 6 -1.36 -9.77 -33.77
C GLN A 6 -2.11 -8.74 -32.92
N ASN A 7 -2.17 -7.47 -33.32
CA ASN A 7 -2.91 -6.43 -32.59
C ASN A 7 -4.41 -6.73 -32.46
N LEU A 8 -5.06 -7.27 -33.50
CA LEU A 8 -6.45 -7.73 -33.42
C LEU A 8 -6.61 -8.86 -32.40
N PHE A 9 -5.67 -9.81 -32.37
CA PHE A 9 -5.68 -10.89 -31.39
C PHE A 9 -5.52 -10.36 -29.95
N TRP A 10 -4.64 -9.38 -29.74
CA TRP A 10 -4.46 -8.73 -28.43
C TRP A 10 -5.73 -8.00 -27.96
N ILE A 11 -6.43 -7.34 -28.86
CA ILE A 11 -7.64 -6.55 -28.55
C ILE A 11 -8.88 -7.45 -28.38
N LEU A 12 -9.04 -8.48 -29.21
CA LEU A 12 -10.26 -9.29 -29.23
C LEU A 12 -10.17 -10.50 -28.28
N VAL A 13 -9.03 -11.19 -28.25
CA VAL A 13 -8.91 -12.51 -27.62
C VAL A 13 -8.18 -12.43 -26.28
N PHE A 14 -6.88 -12.14 -26.27
CA PHE A 14 -6.08 -12.11 -25.04
C PHE A 14 -5.03 -11.00 -25.08
N PRO A 15 -5.00 -10.10 -24.07
CA PRO A 15 -5.83 -10.02 -22.86
C PRO A 15 -7.09 -9.18 -23.06
N GLY A 16 -7.56 -9.11 -24.31
CA GLY A 16 -8.61 -8.25 -24.82
C GLY A 16 -10.03 -8.47 -24.28
N PHE A 17 -11.02 -8.36 -25.18
CA PHE A 17 -12.44 -8.36 -24.81
C PHE A 17 -12.91 -9.70 -24.23
N VAL A 18 -12.62 -10.82 -24.90
CA VAL A 18 -13.08 -12.14 -24.45
C VAL A 18 -12.49 -12.48 -23.08
N PHE A 19 -11.19 -12.28 -22.92
CA PHE A 19 -10.50 -12.50 -21.64
C PHE A 19 -11.09 -11.65 -20.52
N THR A 20 -11.31 -10.36 -20.77
CA THR A 20 -11.86 -9.44 -19.76
C THR A 20 -13.27 -9.84 -19.33
N ILE A 21 -14.14 -10.24 -20.27
CA ILE A 21 -15.50 -10.69 -19.96
C ILE A 21 -15.45 -11.94 -19.08
N VAL A 22 -14.61 -12.93 -19.43
CA VAL A 22 -14.45 -14.15 -18.62
C VAL A 22 -13.95 -13.81 -17.22
N CYS A 23 -12.92 -12.97 -17.11
CA CYS A 23 -12.42 -12.49 -15.81
C CYS A 23 -13.50 -11.73 -15.03
N GLY A 24 -14.34 -10.94 -15.68
CA GLY A 24 -15.43 -10.20 -15.05
C GLY A 24 -16.52 -11.10 -14.49
N LEU A 25 -16.87 -12.16 -15.20
CA LEU A 25 -17.82 -13.17 -14.72
C LEU A 25 -17.23 -13.94 -13.52
N VAL A 26 -15.94 -14.27 -13.55
CA VAL A 26 -15.24 -14.87 -12.41
C VAL A 26 -15.20 -13.90 -11.22
N ALA A 27 -14.89 -12.62 -11.44
CA ALA A 27 -14.89 -11.60 -10.39
C ALA A 27 -16.28 -11.44 -9.76
N SER A 28 -17.34 -11.46 -10.58
CA SER A 28 -18.73 -11.43 -10.13
C SER A 28 -19.09 -12.66 -9.27
N TRP A 29 -18.57 -13.84 -9.64
CA TRP A 29 -18.67 -15.04 -8.81
C TRP A 29 -17.94 -14.87 -7.47
N ILE A 30 -16.70 -14.36 -7.48
CA ILE A 30 -15.91 -14.10 -6.26
C ILE A 30 -16.68 -13.17 -5.32
N VAL A 31 -17.25 -12.07 -5.83
CA VAL A 31 -18.07 -11.15 -5.02
C VAL A 31 -19.20 -11.90 -4.31
N ARG A 32 -19.97 -12.72 -5.04
CA ARG A 32 -21.08 -13.49 -4.44
C ARG A 32 -20.58 -14.55 -3.45
N LYS A 33 -19.47 -15.22 -3.73
CA LYS A 33 -18.93 -16.29 -2.88
C LYS A 33 -18.34 -15.74 -1.58
N VAL A 34 -17.56 -14.67 -1.65
CA VAL A 34 -16.97 -14.01 -0.48
C VAL A 34 -18.06 -13.32 0.36
N SER A 35 -19.04 -12.65 -0.26
CA SER A 35 -20.22 -12.15 0.47
C SER A 35 -20.97 -13.25 1.22
N ALA A 36 -21.17 -14.41 0.58
CA ALA A 36 -21.82 -15.56 1.22
C ALA A 36 -21.00 -16.09 2.41
N LEU A 37 -19.67 -16.15 2.27
CA LEU A 37 -18.76 -16.56 3.34
C LEU A 37 -18.85 -15.62 4.55
N VAL A 38 -18.82 -14.29 4.33
CA VAL A 38 -18.96 -13.28 5.40
C VAL A 38 -20.31 -13.39 6.10
N GLN A 39 -21.37 -13.76 5.36
CA GLN A 39 -22.72 -13.93 5.88
C GLN A 39 -23.00 -15.34 6.44
N HIS A 40 -21.99 -16.21 6.54
CA HIS A 40 -22.15 -17.61 6.96
C HIS A 40 -23.23 -18.39 6.16
N ARG A 41 -23.35 -18.15 4.85
CA ARG A 41 -24.21 -18.92 3.95
C ARG A 41 -23.42 -19.54 2.79
N ILE A 42 -24.02 -20.52 2.12
CA ILE A 42 -23.39 -21.17 0.97
C ILE A 42 -23.62 -20.32 -0.28
N GLY A 43 -22.54 -19.83 -0.88
CA GLY A 43 -22.58 -19.06 -2.13
C GLY A 43 -22.76 -19.94 -3.40
N PRO A 44 -23.16 -19.33 -4.53
CA PRO A 44 -23.51 -20.03 -5.77
C PRO A 44 -22.31 -20.71 -6.47
N PRO A 45 -22.58 -21.61 -7.45
CA PRO A 45 -21.54 -22.25 -8.26
C PRO A 45 -20.84 -21.25 -9.20
N VAL A 46 -19.64 -21.62 -9.68
CA VAL A 46 -18.76 -20.75 -10.50
C VAL A 46 -19.43 -20.26 -11.78
N LEU A 47 -20.21 -21.10 -12.44
CA LEU A 47 -20.87 -20.79 -13.71
C LEU A 47 -22.14 -19.94 -13.57
N GLN A 48 -22.60 -19.64 -12.34
CA GLN A 48 -23.85 -18.91 -12.13
C GLN A 48 -23.91 -17.55 -12.83
N PRO A 49 -22.88 -16.67 -12.75
CA PRO A 49 -22.94 -15.38 -13.44
C PRO A 49 -23.07 -15.51 -14.97
N LEU A 50 -22.49 -16.55 -15.57
CA LEU A 50 -22.64 -16.84 -16.99
C LEU A 50 -24.08 -17.21 -17.32
N TYR A 51 -24.70 -18.08 -16.53
CA TYR A 51 -26.11 -18.45 -16.71
C TYR A 51 -27.06 -17.28 -16.54
N ASP A 52 -26.77 -16.35 -15.62
CA ASP A 52 -27.58 -15.14 -15.42
C ASP A 52 -27.56 -14.25 -16.68
N VAL A 53 -26.38 -14.04 -17.28
CA VAL A 53 -26.25 -13.24 -18.52
C VAL A 53 -26.95 -13.92 -19.69
N ILE A 54 -26.74 -15.23 -19.89
CA ILE A 54 -27.40 -16.00 -20.96
C ILE A 54 -28.92 -15.95 -20.81
N LYS A 55 -29.42 -16.09 -19.57
CA LYS A 55 -30.85 -15.97 -19.26
C LYS A 55 -31.40 -14.61 -19.63
N LEU A 56 -30.68 -13.52 -19.35
CA LEU A 56 -31.11 -12.17 -19.70
C LEU A 56 -31.12 -11.94 -21.22
N LEU A 57 -30.11 -12.45 -21.94
CA LEU A 57 -30.06 -12.38 -23.40
C LEU A 57 -31.22 -13.11 -24.09
N GLY A 58 -31.72 -14.19 -23.49
CA GLY A 58 -32.87 -14.95 -24.00
C GLY A 58 -34.23 -14.36 -23.65
N LYS A 59 -34.30 -13.30 -22.84
CA LYS A 59 -35.56 -12.64 -22.46
C LYS A 59 -35.94 -11.56 -23.47
N GLU A 60 -37.25 -11.35 -23.60
CA GLU A 60 -37.81 -10.24 -24.38
C GLU A 60 -37.31 -8.89 -23.83
N THR A 61 -37.02 -7.97 -24.75
CA THR A 61 -36.58 -6.61 -24.43
C THR A 61 -37.78 -5.67 -24.56
N LEU A 62 -38.31 -5.25 -23.42
CA LEU A 62 -39.38 -4.27 -23.28
C LEU A 62 -38.78 -2.87 -23.25
N ILE A 63 -39.34 -1.96 -24.06
CA ILE A 63 -38.93 -0.55 -24.13
C ILE A 63 -40.16 0.31 -23.83
N PRO A 64 -40.09 1.28 -22.89
CA PRO A 64 -41.22 2.14 -22.56
C PRO A 64 -41.67 2.98 -23.76
N GLU A 65 -42.97 3.21 -23.90
CA GLU A 65 -43.53 3.97 -25.05
C GLU A 65 -43.10 5.44 -25.07
N ALA A 66 -43.01 6.06 -23.89
CA ALA A 66 -42.57 7.44 -23.72
C ALA A 66 -41.05 7.62 -23.78
N ALA A 67 -40.28 6.53 -23.85
CA ALA A 67 -38.82 6.59 -23.85
C ALA A 67 -38.25 6.95 -25.22
N GLN A 68 -37.14 7.69 -25.21
CA GLN A 68 -36.38 7.93 -26.43
C GLN A 68 -35.58 6.69 -26.80
N LYS A 69 -36.12 5.89 -27.73
CA LYS A 69 -35.59 4.56 -28.12
C LYS A 69 -34.10 4.56 -28.46
N ALA A 70 -33.62 5.55 -29.22
CA ALA A 70 -32.23 5.61 -29.66
C ALA A 70 -31.24 5.71 -28.49
N THR A 71 -31.44 6.71 -27.62
CA THR A 71 -30.61 6.92 -26.43
C THR A 71 -30.71 5.73 -25.48
N PHE A 72 -31.91 5.22 -25.24
CA PHE A 72 -32.15 4.11 -24.33
C PHE A 72 -31.39 2.84 -24.73
N MET A 73 -31.33 2.51 -26.03
CA MET A 73 -30.63 1.33 -26.56
C MET A 73 -29.11 1.54 -26.70
N VAL A 74 -28.66 2.76 -27.04
CA VAL A 74 -27.24 3.03 -27.29
C VAL A 74 -26.45 3.26 -26.00
N SER A 75 -27.07 3.82 -24.96
CA SER A 75 -26.41 4.10 -23.67
C SER A 75 -25.67 2.89 -23.07
N PRO A 76 -26.27 1.68 -22.94
CA PRO A 76 -25.57 0.51 -22.42
C PRO A 76 -24.35 0.11 -23.25
N LEU A 77 -24.40 0.28 -24.58
CA LEU A 77 -23.30 -0.04 -25.49
C LEU A 77 -22.13 0.94 -25.35
N ILE A 78 -22.42 2.23 -25.16
CA ILE A 78 -21.40 3.25 -24.90
C ILE A 78 -20.67 2.95 -23.58
N GLY A 79 -21.42 2.67 -22.51
CA GLY A 79 -20.83 2.33 -21.23
C GLY A 79 -19.97 1.07 -21.31
N PHE A 80 -20.52 0.00 -21.89
CA PHE A 80 -19.82 -1.28 -22.02
C PHE A 80 -18.54 -1.19 -22.86
N SER A 81 -18.59 -0.51 -24.01
CA SER A 81 -17.42 -0.31 -24.88
C SER A 81 -16.32 0.49 -24.18
N ALA A 82 -16.66 1.53 -23.42
CA ALA A 82 -15.69 2.32 -22.67
C ALA A 82 -14.96 1.51 -21.58
N VAL A 83 -15.69 0.70 -20.79
CA VAL A 83 -15.06 -0.15 -19.77
C VAL A 83 -14.21 -1.25 -20.41
N LEU A 84 -14.65 -1.82 -21.52
CA LEU A 84 -13.85 -2.80 -22.26
C LEU A 84 -12.53 -2.20 -22.73
N LEU A 85 -12.56 -1.03 -23.36
CA LEU A 85 -11.35 -0.32 -23.80
C LEU A 85 -10.42 -0.04 -22.61
N LEU A 86 -10.97 0.46 -21.50
CA LEU A 86 -10.20 0.67 -20.27
C LEU A 86 -9.54 -0.62 -19.77
N ALA A 87 -10.29 -1.72 -19.68
CA ALA A 87 -9.77 -2.99 -19.21
C ALA A 87 -8.67 -3.54 -20.13
N THR A 88 -8.85 -3.47 -21.45
CA THR A 88 -7.84 -3.91 -22.41
C THR A 88 -6.55 -3.09 -22.32
N MET A 89 -6.68 -1.77 -22.11
CA MET A 89 -5.54 -0.89 -21.87
C MET A 89 -4.77 -1.32 -20.61
N LEU A 90 -5.47 -1.57 -19.51
CA LEU A 90 -4.85 -1.96 -18.23
C LEU A 90 -4.19 -3.34 -18.27
N TRP A 91 -4.82 -4.31 -18.93
CA TRP A 91 -4.24 -5.63 -19.10
C TRP A 91 -3.00 -5.60 -19.99
N ARG A 92 -3.03 -4.80 -21.05
CA ARG A 92 -1.86 -4.65 -21.95
C ARG A 92 -0.67 -4.06 -21.19
N ILE A 93 -0.89 -3.06 -20.34
CA ILE A 93 0.14 -2.50 -19.44
C ILE A 93 0.67 -3.57 -18.48
N SER A 94 -0.20 -4.43 -17.96
CA SER A 94 0.16 -5.43 -16.94
C SER A 94 0.97 -6.61 -17.50
N PHE A 95 0.66 -7.08 -18.71
CA PHE A 95 1.33 -8.24 -19.31
C PHE A 95 2.50 -7.89 -20.23
N VAL A 96 2.46 -6.72 -20.88
CA VAL A 96 3.49 -6.28 -21.83
C VAL A 96 3.85 -4.79 -21.59
N PRO A 97 4.65 -4.49 -20.55
CA PRO A 97 4.98 -3.11 -20.19
C PRO A 97 5.87 -2.40 -21.22
N CYS A 98 6.62 -3.12 -22.07
CA CYS A 98 7.61 -2.55 -23.00
C CYS A 98 7.09 -2.22 -24.41
N SER A 99 5.81 -1.85 -24.57
CA SER A 99 5.25 -1.49 -25.88
C SER A 99 5.15 0.04 -26.05
N PRO A 100 5.31 0.60 -27.27
CA PRO A 100 5.13 2.03 -27.51
C PRO A 100 3.70 2.45 -27.14
N PHE A 101 3.60 3.53 -26.34
CA PHE A 101 2.40 4.22 -25.87
C PHE A 101 1.10 3.39 -25.83
N VAL A 102 0.84 2.73 -24.69
CA VAL A 102 -0.40 1.95 -24.48
C VAL A 102 -1.56 2.81 -23.97
N GLY A 103 -1.26 3.85 -23.19
CA GLY A 103 -2.24 4.82 -22.69
C GLY A 103 -1.80 5.54 -21.41
N ASP A 104 -2.35 6.72 -21.21
CA ASP A 104 -2.04 7.63 -20.09
C ASP A 104 -3.10 7.59 -18.99
N ILE A 105 -2.72 8.07 -17.80
CA ILE A 105 -3.64 8.15 -16.65
C ILE A 105 -4.83 9.04 -16.93
N ILE A 106 -4.64 10.08 -17.75
CA ILE A 106 -5.71 10.98 -18.18
C ILE A 106 -6.75 10.23 -19.02
N VAL A 107 -6.32 9.40 -19.96
CA VAL A 107 -7.21 8.59 -20.80
C VAL A 107 -7.97 7.59 -19.93
N ALA A 108 -7.30 6.96 -18.96
CA ALA A 108 -7.96 6.04 -18.03
C ALA A 108 -9.06 6.74 -17.22
N ILE A 109 -8.82 7.96 -16.72
CA ILE A 109 -9.83 8.76 -16.00
C ILE A 109 -11.05 9.01 -16.88
N TYR A 110 -10.86 9.47 -18.12
CA TYR A 110 -11.98 9.73 -19.01
C TYR A 110 -12.77 8.45 -19.33
N LEU A 111 -12.09 7.35 -19.63
CA LEU A 111 -12.75 6.07 -19.90
C LEU A 111 -13.51 5.53 -18.66
N MET A 112 -13.06 5.86 -17.45
CA MET A 112 -13.77 5.50 -16.22
C MET A 112 -15.01 6.34 -15.96
N VAL A 113 -15.11 7.56 -16.49
CA VAL A 113 -16.26 8.46 -16.27
C VAL A 113 -17.42 8.10 -17.21
N ILE A 114 -17.11 7.66 -18.44
CA ILE A 114 -18.11 7.33 -19.48
C ILE A 114 -19.19 6.33 -19.01
N PRO A 115 -18.90 5.26 -18.25
CA PRO A 115 -19.92 4.31 -17.78
C PRO A 115 -20.99 4.97 -16.89
N SER A 116 -20.58 5.85 -15.98
CA SER A 116 -21.50 6.60 -15.13
C SER A 116 -22.33 7.60 -15.94
N LEU A 117 -21.70 8.27 -16.92
CA LEU A 117 -22.44 9.15 -17.84
C LEU A 117 -23.44 8.38 -18.70
N ALA A 118 -23.07 7.18 -19.17
CA ALA A 118 -23.94 6.30 -19.91
C ALA A 118 -25.14 5.84 -19.06
N LEU A 119 -24.95 5.54 -17.78
CA LEU A 119 -26.04 5.23 -16.85
C LEU A 119 -27.00 6.42 -16.70
N ILE A 120 -26.47 7.63 -16.53
CA ILE A 120 -27.25 8.88 -16.43
C ILE A 120 -28.06 9.13 -17.71
N LEU A 121 -27.44 8.98 -18.89
CA LEU A 121 -28.09 9.17 -20.19
C LEU A 121 -29.15 8.09 -20.47
N GLY A 122 -28.85 6.84 -20.16
CA GLY A 122 -29.77 5.72 -20.35
C GLY A 122 -31.01 5.85 -19.47
N SER A 123 -30.80 6.14 -18.19
CA SER A 123 -31.87 6.29 -17.21
C SER A 123 -32.73 7.53 -17.44
N SER A 124 -32.14 8.67 -17.81
CA SER A 124 -32.93 9.87 -18.15
C SER A 124 -33.81 9.67 -19.40
N SER A 125 -33.42 8.78 -20.31
CA SER A 125 -34.18 8.51 -21.54
C SER A 125 -35.40 7.60 -21.36
N SER A 126 -35.56 6.97 -20.19
CA SER A 126 -36.64 6.00 -19.92
C SER A 126 -37.98 6.63 -19.57
N ALA A 127 -38.02 7.96 -19.37
CA ALA A 127 -39.21 8.77 -19.11
C ALA A 127 -40.02 8.35 -17.85
N SER A 128 -39.42 7.61 -16.91
CA SER A 128 -40.07 7.27 -15.64
C SER A 128 -39.64 8.19 -14.48
N PRO A 129 -40.56 8.55 -13.57
CA PRO A 129 -40.22 9.42 -12.43
C PRO A 129 -39.17 8.81 -11.50
N GLN A 130 -39.22 7.48 -11.28
CA GLN A 130 -38.30 6.79 -10.39
C GLN A 130 -36.88 6.74 -10.97
N ALA A 131 -36.74 6.47 -12.27
CA ALA A 131 -35.45 6.51 -12.96
C ALA A 131 -34.86 7.93 -12.98
N SER A 132 -35.70 8.96 -13.13
CA SER A 132 -35.27 10.36 -13.07
C SER A 132 -34.69 10.73 -11.70
N VAL A 133 -35.31 10.27 -10.61
CA VAL A 133 -34.79 10.48 -9.24
C VAL A 133 -33.47 9.70 -9.04
N GLY A 134 -33.38 8.46 -9.53
CA GLY A 134 -32.14 7.67 -9.52
C GLY A 134 -31.01 8.36 -10.29
N THR A 135 -31.30 8.88 -11.48
CA THR A 135 -30.37 9.67 -12.32
C THR A 135 -29.83 10.88 -11.57
N ALA A 136 -30.69 11.65 -10.91
CA ALA A 136 -30.28 12.83 -10.15
C ALA A 136 -29.38 12.47 -8.96
N ARG A 137 -29.55 11.27 -8.37
CA ARG A 137 -28.69 10.75 -7.30
C ARG A 137 -27.32 10.32 -7.83
N GLU A 138 -27.28 9.63 -8.96
CA GLU A 138 -26.01 9.25 -9.61
C GLU A 138 -25.21 10.48 -10.04
N MET A 139 -25.87 11.48 -10.64
CA MET A 139 -25.20 12.71 -11.04
C MET A 139 -24.51 13.41 -9.85
N LYS A 140 -25.18 13.43 -8.69
CA LYS A 140 -24.58 13.96 -7.45
C LYS A 140 -23.41 13.12 -6.97
N LEU A 141 -23.52 11.79 -7.00
CA LEU A 141 -22.44 10.88 -6.60
C LEU A 141 -21.21 11.01 -7.50
N VAL A 142 -21.40 11.01 -8.82
CA VAL A 142 -20.31 11.19 -9.81
C VAL A 142 -19.53 12.46 -9.50
N VAL A 143 -20.21 13.60 -9.32
CA VAL A 143 -19.55 14.86 -8.96
C VAL A 143 -18.80 14.76 -7.63
N ALA A 144 -19.34 14.00 -6.66
CA ALA A 144 -18.75 13.88 -5.34
C ALA A 144 -17.48 13.04 -5.31
N TYR A 145 -17.47 11.85 -5.92
CA TYR A 145 -16.32 10.95 -5.83
C TYR A 145 -15.25 11.23 -6.91
N GLU A 146 -15.58 11.86 -8.05
CA GLU A 146 -14.58 12.16 -9.09
C GLU A 146 -13.55 13.19 -8.62
N PHE A 147 -13.97 14.21 -7.85
CA PHE A 147 -13.07 15.21 -7.31
C PHE A 147 -11.92 14.62 -6.45
N PRO A 148 -12.20 13.86 -5.37
CA PRO A 148 -11.14 13.24 -4.58
C PRO A 148 -10.37 12.18 -5.37
N LEU A 149 -11.01 11.48 -6.32
CA LEU A 149 -10.33 10.50 -7.16
C LEU A 149 -9.27 11.14 -8.07
N VAL A 150 -9.58 12.28 -8.70
CA VAL A 150 -8.62 13.05 -9.50
C VAL A 150 -7.45 13.57 -8.65
N LEU A 151 -7.72 14.05 -7.43
CA LEU A 151 -6.66 14.46 -6.50
C LEU A 151 -5.76 13.28 -6.08
N ALA A 152 -6.34 12.10 -5.87
CA ALA A 152 -5.56 10.90 -5.57
C ALA A 152 -4.60 10.55 -6.71
N PHE A 153 -5.00 10.75 -7.97
CA PHE A 153 -4.12 10.56 -9.12
C PHE A 153 -3.04 11.63 -9.23
N LEU A 154 -3.34 12.87 -8.86
CA LEU A 154 -2.33 13.92 -8.79
C LEU A 154 -1.20 13.53 -7.81
N VAL A 155 -1.53 12.93 -6.67
CA VAL A 155 -0.53 12.40 -5.72
C VAL A 155 0.36 11.34 -6.37
N VAL A 156 -0.24 10.42 -7.14
CA VAL A 156 0.51 9.39 -7.88
C VAL A 156 1.47 10.03 -8.89
N ILE A 157 0.98 10.96 -9.71
CA ILE A 157 1.77 11.64 -10.75
C ILE A 157 2.94 12.44 -10.14
N ILE A 158 2.72 13.12 -9.00
CA ILE A 158 3.77 13.89 -8.32
C ILE A 158 4.89 12.96 -7.82
N LYS A 159 4.51 11.79 -7.27
CA LYS A 159 5.49 10.85 -6.72
C LYS A 159 6.31 10.13 -7.78
N THR A 160 5.69 9.76 -8.90
CA THR A 160 6.40 9.13 -10.01
C THR A 160 7.33 10.10 -10.71
N ALA A 161 6.97 11.38 -10.79
CA ALA A 161 7.83 12.43 -11.33
C ALA A 161 9.09 12.72 -10.48
N GLY A 162 9.05 12.43 -9.18
CA GLY A 162 10.22 12.58 -8.32
C GLY A 162 11.25 11.46 -8.51
N ALA A 163 10.79 10.20 -8.57
CA ALA A 163 11.70 9.04 -8.55
C ALA A 163 12.57 8.93 -9.81
N SER A 164 12.12 9.50 -10.93
CA SER A 164 12.76 9.42 -12.23
C SER A 164 13.13 10.83 -12.67
N GLY A 165 14.42 11.19 -12.67
CA GLY A 165 14.93 12.53 -13.04
C GLY A 165 14.66 13.00 -14.48
N ALA A 166 13.67 12.42 -15.18
CA ALA A 166 13.28 12.72 -16.55
C ALA A 166 11.75 12.89 -16.65
N GLY A 167 11.27 14.10 -16.34
CA GLY A 167 9.91 14.56 -16.69
C GLY A 167 8.76 13.91 -15.90
N ARG A 168 7.61 14.60 -15.85
CA ARG A 168 6.36 14.03 -15.33
C ARG A 168 5.88 12.93 -16.27
N GLN A 169 6.16 11.68 -15.93
CA GLN A 169 5.69 10.53 -16.68
C GLN A 169 4.20 10.31 -16.41
N LEU A 170 3.37 10.59 -17.41
CA LEU A 170 1.91 10.38 -17.40
C LEU A 170 1.51 8.95 -17.86
N SER A 171 2.48 8.20 -18.37
CA SER A 171 2.28 6.85 -18.86
C SER A 171 2.05 5.88 -17.69
N LEU A 172 0.97 5.10 -17.75
CA LEU A 172 0.65 4.13 -16.69
C LEU A 172 1.72 3.06 -16.51
N ALA A 173 2.41 2.69 -17.60
CA ALA A 173 3.47 1.68 -17.55
C ALA A 173 4.63 2.12 -16.64
N ALA A 174 5.04 3.38 -16.70
CA ALA A 174 6.10 3.90 -15.85
C ALA A 174 5.62 4.11 -14.40
N ILE A 175 4.35 4.50 -14.21
CA ILE A 175 3.75 4.60 -12.87
C ILE A 175 3.72 3.23 -12.19
N ALA A 176 3.44 2.17 -12.94
CA ALA A 176 3.34 0.80 -12.44
C ALA A 176 4.67 0.24 -11.91
N GLU A 177 5.81 0.82 -12.26
CA GLU A 177 7.11 0.40 -11.71
C GLU A 177 7.33 0.92 -10.28
N HIS A 178 6.60 1.95 -9.88
CA HIS A 178 6.66 2.53 -8.55
C HIS A 178 5.46 2.07 -7.72
N ALA A 179 5.67 1.90 -6.40
CA ALA A 179 4.61 1.59 -5.45
C ALA A 179 4.33 2.79 -4.53
N PRO A 180 3.57 3.81 -4.98
CA PRO A 180 3.25 5.01 -4.18
C PRO A 180 2.70 4.71 -2.78
N VAL A 181 1.99 3.59 -2.61
CA VAL A 181 1.37 3.16 -1.34
C VAL A 181 2.35 3.08 -0.18
N LEU A 182 3.65 2.82 -0.43
CA LEU A 182 4.65 2.72 0.64
C LEU A 182 4.89 4.04 1.38
N SER A 183 4.42 5.16 0.83
CA SER A 183 4.53 6.47 1.44
C SER A 183 3.23 6.90 2.10
N ILE A 184 3.31 7.72 3.14
CA ILE A 184 2.12 8.17 3.90
C ILE A 184 1.11 8.88 2.98
N SER A 185 1.56 9.81 2.14
CA SER A 185 0.66 10.50 1.19
C SER A 185 0.09 9.58 0.12
N GLY A 186 0.84 8.57 -0.33
CA GLY A 186 0.33 7.58 -1.28
C GLY A 186 -0.66 6.59 -0.65
N MET A 187 -0.47 6.24 0.62
CA MET A 187 -1.42 5.41 1.38
C MET A 187 -2.75 6.13 1.58
N ILE A 188 -2.72 7.41 1.97
CA ILE A 188 -3.94 8.22 2.10
C ILE A 188 -4.66 8.29 0.75
N ALA A 189 -3.92 8.57 -0.33
CA ALA A 189 -4.47 8.60 -1.69
C ALA A 189 -5.07 7.25 -2.13
N PHE A 190 -4.41 6.13 -1.83
CA PHE A 190 -4.91 4.80 -2.13
C PHE A 190 -6.22 4.48 -1.38
N LEU A 191 -6.29 4.76 -0.08
CA LEU A 191 -7.49 4.52 0.73
C LEU A 191 -8.66 5.36 0.26
N SER A 192 -8.44 6.64 -0.07
CA SER A 192 -9.49 7.49 -0.63
C SER A 192 -9.91 7.04 -2.03
N ALA A 193 -8.96 6.64 -2.90
CA ALA A 193 -9.28 6.11 -4.23
C ALA A 193 -10.07 4.80 -4.15
N LEU A 194 -9.75 3.92 -3.20
CA LEU A 194 -10.50 2.69 -2.92
C LEU A 194 -11.97 2.98 -2.59
N LEU A 195 -12.21 3.98 -1.73
CA LEU A 195 -13.57 4.40 -1.36
C LEU A 195 -14.31 5.07 -2.53
N CYS A 196 -13.61 5.83 -3.37
CA CYS A 196 -14.21 6.43 -4.57
C CYS A 196 -14.58 5.35 -5.60
N ILE A 197 -13.76 4.32 -5.75
CA ILE A 197 -14.06 3.17 -6.63
C ILE A 197 -15.21 2.34 -6.08
N GLN A 198 -15.33 2.19 -4.74
CA GLN A 198 -16.51 1.58 -4.12
C GLN A 198 -17.80 2.31 -4.53
N ALA A 199 -17.79 3.64 -4.51
CA ALA A 199 -18.92 4.45 -4.94
C ALA A 199 -19.20 4.33 -6.44
N LYS A 200 -18.15 4.35 -7.28
CA LYS A 200 -18.28 4.16 -8.73
C LYS A 200 -18.82 2.78 -9.13
N LEU A 201 -18.54 1.74 -8.34
CA LEU A 201 -19.11 0.40 -8.54
C LEU A 201 -20.59 0.31 -8.12
N GLY A 202 -21.15 1.34 -7.47
CA GLY A 202 -22.51 1.30 -6.95
C GLY A 202 -22.67 0.30 -5.80
N PHE A 203 -21.61 -0.01 -5.06
CA PHE A 203 -21.70 -0.92 -3.92
C PHE A 203 -21.92 -0.18 -2.61
N VAL A 204 -22.61 -0.86 -1.68
CA VAL A 204 -22.71 -0.46 -0.27
C VAL A 204 -21.29 -0.13 0.25
N PRO A 205 -21.09 0.97 0.98
CA PRO A 205 -22.10 1.86 1.58
C PRO A 205 -22.75 2.88 0.63
N PHE A 206 -22.23 3.09 -0.58
CA PHE A 206 -22.58 4.20 -1.47
C PHE A 206 -23.59 3.85 -2.58
N ASP A 207 -24.29 2.72 -2.45
CA ASP A 207 -25.36 2.29 -3.36
C ASP A 207 -26.64 3.14 -3.21
N ILE A 208 -26.61 4.41 -3.61
CA ILE A 208 -27.72 5.35 -3.42
C ILE A 208 -28.59 5.50 -4.68
N ALA A 209 -28.01 5.18 -5.84
CA ALA A 209 -28.60 5.43 -7.14
C ALA A 209 -29.53 4.29 -7.59
N GLU A 210 -29.19 3.04 -7.26
CA GLU A 210 -30.02 1.85 -7.51
C GLU A 210 -30.98 1.58 -6.34
N ALA A 211 -30.48 1.64 -5.11
CA ALA A 211 -31.27 1.83 -3.89
C ALA A 211 -32.62 1.08 -3.84
N GLU A 212 -32.57 -0.26 -3.83
CA GLU A 212 -33.77 -1.10 -3.97
C GLU A 212 -34.89 -0.76 -2.98
N THR A 213 -34.53 -0.41 -1.74
CA THR A 213 -35.50 -0.10 -0.67
C THR A 213 -36.19 1.26 -0.81
N GLU A 214 -35.65 2.17 -1.63
CA GLU A 214 -36.19 3.52 -1.82
C GLU A 214 -36.75 3.75 -3.23
N LEU A 215 -36.13 3.12 -4.25
CA LEU A 215 -36.43 3.37 -5.65
C LEU A 215 -36.64 2.06 -6.46
N ALA A 216 -36.87 0.92 -5.80
CA ALA A 216 -37.01 -0.43 -6.36
C ALA A 216 -35.76 -0.97 -7.10
N SER A 217 -35.21 -0.21 -8.05
CA SER A 217 -33.92 -0.40 -8.72
C SER A 217 -33.38 0.92 -9.33
N GLY A 218 -34.09 2.03 -9.12
CA GLY A 218 -33.68 3.38 -9.51
C GLY A 218 -33.37 3.49 -11.01
N ILE A 219 -32.08 3.52 -11.33
CA ILE A 219 -31.54 3.77 -12.67
C ILE A 219 -31.83 2.64 -13.64
N LEU A 220 -31.85 1.39 -13.16
CA LEU A 220 -31.97 0.20 -14.00
C LEU A 220 -33.42 -0.30 -14.12
N ILE A 221 -34.38 0.38 -13.48
CA ILE A 221 -35.76 -0.13 -13.32
C ILE A 221 -36.49 -0.42 -14.64
N GLU A 222 -36.28 0.41 -15.68
CA GLU A 222 -36.94 0.28 -16.98
C GLU A 222 -36.19 -0.67 -17.95
N TYR A 223 -34.99 -1.13 -17.58
CA TYR A 223 -34.19 -1.98 -18.45
C TYR A 223 -34.57 -3.44 -18.33
N SER A 224 -34.70 -4.11 -19.47
CA SER A 224 -35.07 -5.53 -19.55
C SER A 224 -34.32 -6.27 -20.67
N GLY A 225 -34.43 -7.60 -20.66
CA GLY A 225 -33.87 -8.46 -21.71
C GLY A 225 -32.38 -8.26 -21.95
N ALA A 226 -32.02 -8.13 -23.23
CA ALA A 226 -30.64 -8.01 -23.68
C ALA A 226 -29.96 -6.71 -23.22
N LEU A 227 -30.70 -5.60 -23.08
CA LEU A 227 -30.13 -4.33 -22.62
C LEU A 227 -29.68 -4.41 -21.16
N LEU A 228 -30.48 -5.08 -20.31
CA LEU A 228 -30.09 -5.36 -18.93
C LEU A 228 -28.89 -6.32 -18.86
N ALA A 229 -28.82 -7.31 -19.77
CA ALA A 229 -27.65 -8.19 -19.88
C ALA A 229 -26.35 -7.39 -20.13
N ILE A 230 -26.39 -6.40 -21.01
CA ILE A 230 -25.24 -5.53 -21.29
C ILE A 230 -24.84 -4.72 -20.05
N TRP A 231 -25.79 -4.19 -19.27
CA TRP A 231 -25.48 -3.52 -18.01
C TRP A 231 -24.81 -4.47 -16.99
N THR A 232 -25.32 -5.69 -16.86
CA THR A 232 -24.71 -6.69 -15.96
C THR A 232 -23.30 -7.09 -16.41
N LEU A 233 -23.07 -7.20 -17.71
CA LEU A 233 -21.73 -7.41 -18.27
C LEU A 233 -20.82 -6.21 -18.03
N MET A 234 -21.32 -4.98 -18.20
CA MET A 234 -20.55 -3.78 -17.90
C MET A 234 -20.12 -3.74 -16.44
N GLN A 235 -21.03 -4.01 -15.49
CA GLN A 235 -20.68 -4.11 -14.07
C GLN A 235 -19.64 -5.20 -13.80
N ALA A 236 -19.77 -6.37 -14.45
CA ALA A 236 -18.79 -7.46 -14.34
C ALA A 236 -17.40 -7.05 -14.84
N VAL A 237 -17.33 -6.32 -15.95
CA VAL A 237 -16.05 -5.79 -16.50
C VAL A 237 -15.51 -4.67 -15.59
N MET A 238 -16.35 -3.83 -14.99
CA MET A 238 -15.92 -2.81 -14.02
C MET A 238 -15.26 -3.42 -12.78
N LEU A 239 -15.72 -4.59 -12.32
CA LEU A 239 -15.09 -5.35 -11.23
C LEU A 239 -13.68 -5.87 -11.57
N VAL A 240 -13.31 -5.89 -12.84
CA VAL A 240 -11.94 -6.15 -13.29
C VAL A 240 -11.19 -4.84 -13.44
N ALA A 241 -11.73 -3.92 -14.24
CA ALA A 241 -11.04 -2.71 -14.64
C ALA A 241 -10.68 -1.79 -13.46
N LEU A 242 -11.61 -1.52 -12.54
CA LEU A 242 -11.39 -0.54 -11.48
C LEU A 242 -10.40 -1.05 -10.40
N PRO A 243 -10.51 -2.29 -9.88
CA PRO A 243 -9.50 -2.81 -8.96
C PRO A 243 -8.14 -3.00 -9.63
N LEU A 244 -8.11 -3.44 -10.89
CA LEU A 244 -6.86 -3.57 -11.65
C LEU A 244 -6.16 -2.22 -11.80
N PHE A 245 -6.92 -1.17 -12.10
CA PHE A 245 -6.37 0.18 -12.16
C PHE A 245 -5.76 0.63 -10.82
N LEU A 246 -6.38 0.34 -9.67
CA LEU A 246 -5.75 0.62 -8.38
C LEU A 246 -4.42 -0.11 -8.20
N VAL A 247 -4.36 -1.38 -8.61
CA VAL A 247 -3.11 -2.16 -8.54
C VAL A 247 -2.01 -1.52 -9.39
N VAL A 248 -2.35 -1.13 -10.62
CA VAL A 248 -1.42 -0.50 -11.56
C VAL A 248 -0.98 0.89 -11.06
N ALA A 249 -1.91 1.73 -10.60
CA ALA A 249 -1.62 3.11 -10.21
C ALA A 249 -0.95 3.25 -8.83
N PHE A 250 -1.22 2.35 -7.89
CA PHE A 250 -0.83 2.52 -6.48
C PHE A 250 0.08 1.40 -5.93
N LEU A 251 -0.13 0.15 -6.33
CA LEU A 251 0.57 -1.02 -5.76
C LEU A 251 1.73 -1.51 -6.64
N GLY A 252 2.14 -0.76 -7.65
CA GLY A 252 3.27 -1.11 -8.50
C GLY A 252 2.99 -2.32 -9.41
N GLY A 253 1.78 -2.40 -9.98
CA GLY A 253 1.45 -3.26 -11.11
C GLY A 253 1.80 -4.76 -10.98
N PHE A 254 2.01 -5.36 -12.15
CA PHE A 254 2.42 -6.74 -12.35
C PHE A 254 3.91 -6.75 -12.69
N GLY A 255 4.71 -7.46 -11.89
CA GLY A 255 6.15 -7.55 -12.14
C GLY A 255 6.47 -8.44 -13.34
N ALA A 256 7.64 -8.25 -13.95
CA ALA A 256 8.12 -9.12 -15.01
C ALA A 256 8.45 -10.53 -14.47
N GLY A 257 7.97 -11.57 -15.16
CA GLY A 257 8.19 -12.99 -14.81
C GLY A 257 7.03 -13.65 -14.05
N ALA A 258 7.06 -14.99 -13.96
CA ALA A 258 5.96 -15.78 -13.38
C ALA A 258 5.63 -15.40 -11.92
N GLY A 259 6.66 -15.12 -11.11
CA GLY A 259 6.48 -14.64 -9.73
C GLY A 259 5.87 -13.24 -9.64
N GLY A 260 6.21 -12.35 -10.59
CA GLY A 260 5.64 -11.00 -10.67
C GLY A 260 4.18 -11.00 -11.08
N ILE A 261 3.78 -11.91 -11.97
CA ILE A 261 2.38 -12.12 -12.38
C ILE A 261 1.58 -12.67 -11.19
N LEU A 262 2.09 -13.68 -10.48
CA LEU A 262 1.42 -14.22 -9.28
C LEU A 262 1.26 -13.15 -8.19
N ALA A 263 2.27 -12.33 -7.96
CA ALA A 263 2.18 -11.19 -7.04
C ALA A 263 1.14 -10.16 -7.50
N GLY A 264 1.07 -9.85 -8.81
CA GLY A 264 0.06 -8.97 -9.39
C GLY A 264 -1.37 -9.49 -9.21
N VAL A 265 -1.59 -10.78 -9.48
CA VAL A 265 -2.88 -11.45 -9.23
C VAL A 265 -3.22 -11.42 -7.73
N GLY A 266 -2.24 -11.67 -6.85
CA GLY A 266 -2.43 -11.55 -5.40
C GLY A 266 -2.86 -10.16 -4.97
N LYS A 267 -2.23 -9.10 -5.50
CA LYS A 267 -2.62 -7.70 -5.25
C LYS A 267 -4.04 -7.41 -5.76
N TYR A 268 -4.40 -7.89 -6.95
CA TYR A 268 -5.75 -7.73 -7.51
C TYR A 268 -6.81 -8.41 -6.63
N VAL A 269 -6.58 -9.67 -6.23
CA VAL A 269 -7.47 -10.41 -5.35
C VAL A 269 -7.59 -9.71 -3.99
N LEU A 270 -6.49 -9.19 -3.44
CA LEU A 270 -6.51 -8.41 -2.21
C LEU A 270 -7.42 -7.18 -2.32
N VAL A 271 -7.26 -6.35 -3.35
CA VAL A 271 -8.10 -5.16 -3.57
C VAL A 271 -9.57 -5.56 -3.77
N LEU A 272 -9.84 -6.61 -4.55
CA LEU A 272 -11.19 -7.12 -4.76
C LEU A 272 -11.83 -7.59 -3.45
N VAL A 273 -11.10 -8.35 -2.63
CA VAL A 273 -11.57 -8.80 -1.31
C VAL A 273 -11.83 -7.61 -0.38
N LEU A 274 -10.97 -6.58 -0.37
CA LEU A 274 -11.19 -5.37 0.41
C LEU A 274 -12.49 -4.65 0.02
N ILE A 275 -12.76 -4.49 -1.28
CA ILE A 275 -14.02 -3.94 -1.82
C ILE A 275 -15.23 -4.75 -1.34
N ILE A 276 -15.12 -6.08 -1.35
CA ILE A 276 -16.19 -6.99 -0.90
C ILE A 276 -16.38 -6.90 0.62
N LEU A 277 -15.30 -6.83 1.40
CA LEU A 277 -15.39 -6.67 2.85
C LEU A 277 -16.08 -5.36 3.20
N ILE A 278 -15.67 -4.24 2.60
CA ILE A 278 -16.32 -2.93 2.80
C ILE A 278 -17.82 -3.01 2.49
N LYS A 279 -18.19 -3.69 1.39
CA LYS A 279 -19.59 -3.90 1.01
C LYS A 279 -20.41 -4.63 2.07
N ASN A 280 -19.86 -5.67 2.69
CA ASN A 280 -20.61 -6.52 3.62
C ASN A 280 -20.56 -6.06 5.08
N THR A 281 -19.58 -5.23 5.47
CA THR A 281 -19.42 -4.76 6.85
C THR A 281 -20.10 -3.42 7.13
N ASN A 282 -20.29 -2.58 6.10
CA ASN A 282 -20.83 -1.24 6.28
C ASN A 282 -22.32 -1.16 5.96
N PRO A 283 -23.10 -0.35 6.72
CA PRO A 283 -24.46 -0.03 6.35
C PRO A 283 -24.49 0.94 5.15
N ARG A 284 -25.63 0.96 4.47
CA ARG A 284 -25.88 1.93 3.39
C ARG A 284 -26.02 3.34 3.95
N VAL A 285 -25.34 4.31 3.33
CA VAL A 285 -25.38 5.72 3.76
C VAL A 285 -26.40 6.54 2.97
N ARG A 286 -26.94 7.59 3.61
CA ARG A 286 -27.82 8.55 2.94
C ARG A 286 -27.02 9.46 2.01
N ILE A 287 -27.67 9.99 0.97
CA ILE A 287 -27.04 10.90 0.01
C ILE A 287 -26.36 12.12 0.65
N ASP A 288 -26.98 12.76 1.63
CA ASP A 288 -26.40 13.95 2.29
C ASP A 288 -25.10 13.60 3.04
N GLN A 289 -25.06 12.41 3.63
CA GLN A 289 -23.90 11.89 4.33
C GLN A 289 -22.79 11.50 3.35
N ALA A 290 -23.13 10.85 2.24
CA ALA A 290 -22.16 10.49 1.19
C ALA A 290 -21.51 11.74 0.56
N MET A 291 -22.32 12.76 0.23
CA MET A 291 -21.83 14.03 -0.30
C MET A 291 -20.87 14.70 0.69
N ARG A 292 -21.27 14.83 1.96
CA ARG A 292 -20.41 15.40 3.01
C ARG A 292 -19.15 14.57 3.23
N PHE A 293 -19.24 13.25 3.13
CA PHE A 293 -18.10 12.35 3.26
C PHE A 293 -17.04 12.60 2.19
N PHE A 294 -17.43 12.60 0.91
CA PHE A 294 -16.48 12.79 -0.18
C PHE A 294 -15.91 14.21 -0.25
N TRP A 295 -16.73 15.24 -0.05
CA TRP A 295 -16.27 16.63 -0.12
C TRP A 295 -15.45 17.05 1.09
N PHE A 296 -15.93 16.77 2.30
CA PHE A 296 -15.30 17.25 3.51
C PHE A 296 -14.20 16.31 3.99
N TRP A 297 -14.46 15.01 4.11
CA TRP A 297 -13.49 14.08 4.69
C TRP A 297 -12.48 13.60 3.65
N CYS A 298 -12.94 12.98 2.56
CA CYS A 298 -12.03 12.53 1.50
C CYS A 298 -11.35 13.71 0.80
N GLY A 299 -12.10 14.77 0.48
CA GLY A 299 -11.57 15.95 -0.21
C GLY A 299 -10.45 16.63 0.58
N THR A 300 -10.66 16.92 1.87
CA THR A 300 -9.59 17.54 2.69
C THR A 300 -8.41 16.60 2.91
N ALA A 301 -8.65 15.31 3.14
CA ALA A 301 -7.58 14.32 3.24
C ALA A 301 -6.73 14.26 1.95
N MET A 302 -7.38 14.38 0.78
CA MET A 302 -6.69 14.44 -0.51
C MET A 302 -5.90 15.73 -0.71
N VAL A 303 -6.45 16.88 -0.32
CA VAL A 303 -5.70 18.15 -0.36
C VAL A 303 -4.44 18.08 0.52
N VAL A 304 -4.57 17.51 1.73
CA VAL A 304 -3.42 17.26 2.62
C VAL A 304 -2.43 16.28 1.99
N ALA A 305 -2.90 15.19 1.39
CA ALA A 305 -2.05 14.22 0.72
C ALA A 305 -1.27 14.82 -0.46
N VAL A 306 -1.91 15.68 -1.26
CA VAL A 306 -1.27 16.44 -2.35
C VAL A 306 -0.22 17.39 -1.78
N ALA A 307 -0.54 18.17 -0.74
CA ALA A 307 0.42 19.07 -0.11
C ALA A 307 1.64 18.31 0.43
N LEU A 308 1.42 17.18 1.12
CA LEU A 308 2.49 16.31 1.61
C LEU A 308 3.31 15.69 0.48
N ALA A 309 2.70 15.35 -0.65
CA ALA A 309 3.42 14.84 -1.82
C ALA A 309 4.32 15.93 -2.44
N ILE A 310 3.82 17.17 -2.58
CA ILE A 310 4.60 18.30 -3.09
C ILE A 310 5.75 18.62 -2.13
N LEU A 311 5.47 18.78 -0.83
CA LEU A 311 6.50 19.03 0.18
C LEU A 311 7.55 17.92 0.20
N GLY A 312 7.12 16.66 0.11
CA GLY A 312 8.01 15.51 -0.02
C GLY A 312 8.95 15.62 -1.23
N SER A 313 8.44 16.05 -2.38
CA SER A 313 9.24 16.24 -3.60
C SER A 313 10.19 17.45 -3.52
N VAL A 314 9.78 18.55 -2.89
CA VAL A 314 10.56 19.79 -2.83
C VAL A 314 11.67 19.70 -1.77
N PHE A 315 11.35 19.16 -0.59
CA PHE A 315 12.28 19.06 0.55
C PHE A 315 13.04 17.73 0.61
N ASN A 316 12.82 16.83 -0.36
CA ASN A 316 13.52 15.54 -0.50
C ASN A 316 13.58 14.69 0.78
N ILE A 317 12.48 14.66 1.55
CA ILE A 317 12.43 14.00 2.85
C ILE A 317 12.13 12.50 2.64
N GLY A 318 13.08 11.62 2.97
CA GLY A 318 13.06 10.19 2.60
C GLY A 318 11.78 9.41 2.93
N TRP A 319 11.19 9.63 4.12
CA TRP A 319 9.93 9.00 4.54
C TRP A 319 8.68 9.43 3.73
N LEU A 320 8.72 10.59 3.08
CA LEU A 320 7.68 11.07 2.16
C LEU A 320 7.92 10.58 0.73
N TYR A 321 9.15 10.17 0.43
CA TYR A 321 9.63 9.80 -0.91
C TYR A 321 9.69 8.28 -1.18
N GLY A 322 9.31 7.45 -0.22
CA GLY A 322 9.26 6.00 -0.41
C GLY A 322 10.63 5.30 -0.40
N LYS A 323 11.71 5.97 0.04
CA LYS A 323 12.85 5.22 0.56
C LYS A 323 12.39 4.60 1.88
N VAL A 324 12.30 3.28 1.89
CA VAL A 324 12.10 2.48 3.10
C VAL A 324 13.11 3.00 4.11
N MET A 325 12.63 3.69 5.14
CA MET A 325 13.45 4.06 6.28
C MET A 325 14.12 2.76 6.74
N ASP A 326 15.45 2.73 6.88
CA ASP A 326 16.10 1.55 7.47
C ASP A 326 15.71 1.50 8.93
N TRP A 327 14.55 0.89 9.18
CA TRP A 327 13.83 0.90 10.45
C TRP A 327 14.70 0.34 11.57
N LYS A 328 15.66 -0.53 11.21
CA LYS A 328 16.68 -1.07 12.11
C LYS A 328 17.55 0.05 12.67
N ILE A 329 18.14 0.87 11.80
CA ILE A 329 19.01 1.99 12.20
C ILE A 329 18.21 3.06 12.95
N TRP A 330 16.99 3.37 12.48
CA TRP A 330 16.11 4.31 13.19
C TRP A 330 15.74 3.82 14.60
N SER A 331 15.41 2.53 14.75
CA SER A 331 15.10 1.91 16.04
C SER A 331 16.31 1.94 16.96
N LEU A 332 17.50 1.60 16.45
CA LEU A 332 18.75 1.64 17.22
C LEU A 332 19.09 3.03 17.75
N LYS A 333 18.85 4.08 16.95
CA LYS A 333 19.06 5.48 17.36
C LYS A 333 18.07 5.94 18.44
N LYS A 334 16.88 5.34 18.50
CA LYS A 334 15.79 5.78 19.39
C LYS A 334 15.64 4.94 20.65
N SER A 335 15.95 3.64 20.59
CA SER A 335 15.85 2.71 21.72
C SER A 335 17.01 1.70 21.74
N PRO A 336 18.21 2.13 22.14
CA PRO A 336 19.37 1.24 22.27
C PRO A 336 19.23 0.28 23.47
N TRP A 337 19.17 -1.03 23.23
CA TRP A 337 19.14 -2.03 24.30
C TRP A 337 20.56 -2.45 24.67
N VAL A 338 20.95 -2.24 25.93
CA VAL A 338 22.31 -2.42 26.42
C VAL A 338 22.46 -3.72 27.21
N PHE A 339 23.55 -4.45 26.99
CA PHE A 339 23.96 -5.58 27.82
C PHE A 339 25.38 -5.36 28.32
N HIS A 340 25.57 -5.50 29.64
CA HIS A 340 26.86 -5.29 30.28
C HIS A 340 27.64 -6.61 30.37
N VAL A 341 28.93 -6.54 30.05
CA VAL A 341 29.87 -7.65 30.09
C VAL A 341 31.12 -7.22 30.84
N ASN A 342 31.45 -7.93 31.90
CA ASN A 342 32.71 -7.75 32.62
C ASN A 342 33.74 -8.76 32.11
N THR A 343 34.91 -8.27 31.68
CA THR A 343 35.99 -9.11 31.12
C THR A 343 37.26 -9.16 31.98
N GLY A 344 37.22 -8.55 33.16
CA GLY A 344 38.37 -8.42 34.06
C GLY A 344 38.45 -7.07 34.78
N ALA A 345 37.31 -6.41 35.02
CA ALA A 345 37.27 -5.11 35.67
C ALA A 345 37.39 -5.22 37.20
N CYS A 346 37.90 -4.18 37.86
CA CYS A 346 37.94 -4.04 39.32
C CYS A 346 36.59 -3.66 39.95
N ASN A 347 35.48 -3.82 39.22
CA ASN A 347 34.12 -3.42 39.56
C ASN A 347 33.84 -1.90 39.63
N ASN A 348 34.86 -1.04 39.60
CA ASN A 348 34.61 0.41 39.62
C ASN A 348 33.86 0.89 38.38
N CYS A 349 34.23 0.44 37.17
CA CYS A 349 33.53 0.83 35.93
C CYS A 349 32.12 0.22 35.87
N ASP A 350 31.94 -0.98 36.41
CA ASP A 350 30.65 -1.67 36.49
C ASP A 350 29.67 -0.91 37.40
N ILE A 351 30.15 -0.40 38.55
CA ILE A 351 29.34 0.41 39.45
C ILE A 351 28.89 1.71 38.78
N GLU A 352 29.77 2.39 38.02
CA GLU A 352 29.39 3.61 37.28
C GLU A 352 28.35 3.30 36.18
N VAL A 353 28.45 2.14 35.51
CA VAL A 353 27.44 1.69 34.54
C VAL A 353 26.09 1.43 35.23
N VAL A 354 26.10 0.88 36.44
CA VAL A 354 24.89 0.71 37.25
C VAL A 354 24.36 2.07 37.74
N ASP A 355 25.24 3.02 38.09
CA ASP A 355 24.85 4.35 38.55
C ASP A 355 24.13 5.13 37.44
N CYS A 356 24.50 4.92 36.16
CA CYS A 356 23.76 5.44 35.02
C CYS A 356 22.27 4.99 35.01
N LEU A 357 21.96 3.80 35.53
CA LEU A 357 20.59 3.28 35.59
C LEU A 357 19.80 3.81 36.80
N THR A 358 20.46 4.48 37.75
CA THR A 358 19.77 5.01 38.92
C THR A 358 18.92 6.24 38.56
N PRO A 359 17.89 6.56 39.36
CA PRO A 359 17.02 7.71 39.11
C PRO A 359 17.74 9.07 39.03
N ARG A 360 18.98 9.16 39.52
CA ARG A 360 19.77 10.39 39.49
C ARG A 360 20.21 10.75 38.07
N PHE A 361 20.62 9.75 37.29
CA PHE A 361 21.12 9.93 35.93
C PHE A 361 20.12 9.47 34.86
N ASP A 362 19.25 8.52 35.20
CA ASP A 362 18.11 8.03 34.43
C ASP A 362 18.37 7.97 32.91
N ILE A 363 19.22 7.02 32.49
CA ILE A 363 19.52 6.82 31.07
C ILE A 363 18.31 6.34 30.25
N GLU A 364 17.25 5.87 30.89
CA GLU A 364 16.02 5.45 30.21
C GLU A 364 15.34 6.63 29.50
N ARG A 365 15.53 7.87 29.98
CA ARG A 365 15.12 9.10 29.29
C ARG A 365 15.70 9.24 27.88
N PHE A 366 16.89 8.68 27.63
CA PHE A 366 17.53 8.67 26.32
C PHE A 366 17.19 7.41 25.50
N GLY A 367 16.26 6.57 25.98
CA GLY A 367 15.81 5.35 25.33
C GLY A 367 16.68 4.11 25.61
N MET A 368 17.70 4.25 26.49
CA MET A 368 18.60 3.15 26.86
C MET A 368 17.95 2.22 27.87
N LYS A 369 17.95 0.91 27.58
CA LYS A 369 17.38 -0.10 28.47
C LYS A 369 18.34 -1.25 28.71
N LEU A 370 18.61 -1.56 29.97
CA LEU A 370 19.39 -2.76 30.34
C LEU A 370 18.57 -4.02 30.06
N VAL A 371 19.14 -4.95 29.32
CA VAL A 371 18.54 -6.26 29.04
C VAL A 371 19.30 -7.38 29.74
N GLY A 372 18.60 -8.46 30.06
CA GLY A 372 19.18 -9.61 30.78
C GLY A 372 19.88 -10.65 29.90
N SER A 373 19.80 -10.53 28.56
CA SER A 373 20.38 -11.49 27.62
C SER A 373 21.10 -10.76 26.49
N PRO A 374 22.29 -11.22 26.06
CA PRO A 374 23.01 -10.62 24.94
C PRO A 374 22.27 -10.80 23.61
N ARG A 375 21.32 -11.75 23.53
CA ARG A 375 20.47 -11.98 22.35
C ARG A 375 19.43 -10.89 22.15
N HIS A 376 19.14 -10.11 23.18
CA HIS A 376 18.21 -8.99 23.12
C HIS A 376 18.95 -7.66 22.96
N ALA A 377 20.28 -7.64 23.10
CA ALA A 377 21.03 -6.40 23.07
C ALA A 377 21.35 -5.96 21.65
N ASP A 378 21.36 -4.64 21.49
CA ASP A 378 21.90 -3.96 20.32
C ASP A 378 23.28 -3.35 20.62
N VAL A 379 23.55 -3.12 21.91
CA VAL A 379 24.73 -2.45 22.42
C VAL A 379 25.37 -3.30 23.51
N LEU A 380 26.69 -3.53 23.42
CA LEU A 380 27.46 -4.23 24.44
C LEU A 380 28.33 -3.25 25.21
N LEU A 381 28.14 -3.17 26.52
CA LEU A 381 28.97 -2.38 27.42
C LEU A 381 30.03 -3.29 28.03
N VAL A 382 31.26 -3.25 27.49
CA VAL A 382 32.36 -4.12 27.92
C VAL A 382 33.27 -3.35 28.87
N THR A 383 33.46 -3.90 30.06
CA THR A 383 34.23 -3.27 31.13
C THR A 383 35.46 -4.10 31.48
N GLY A 384 36.58 -3.42 31.72
CA GLY A 384 37.86 -4.04 32.08
C GLY A 384 38.64 -4.57 30.89
N GLY A 385 39.93 -4.82 31.09
CA GLY A 385 40.76 -5.41 30.04
C GLY A 385 40.49 -6.91 29.91
N VAL A 386 40.67 -7.47 28.72
CA VAL A 386 40.20 -8.83 28.44
C VAL A 386 41.22 -9.86 28.95
N THR A 387 40.83 -10.58 29.99
CA THR A 387 41.62 -11.69 30.55
C THR A 387 41.58 -12.93 29.65
N ALA A 388 42.58 -13.80 29.79
CA ALA A 388 42.65 -15.08 29.05
C ALA A 388 41.39 -15.94 29.25
N GLN A 389 40.85 -15.94 30.47
CA GLN A 389 39.62 -16.63 30.78
C GLN A 389 38.39 -15.95 30.16
N ALA A 390 38.30 -14.62 30.16
CA ALA A 390 37.14 -13.92 29.62
C ALA A 390 37.11 -13.85 28.09
N ALA A 391 38.26 -13.97 27.42
CA ALA A 391 38.36 -13.81 25.97
C ALA A 391 37.40 -14.73 25.19
N HIS A 392 37.32 -16.03 25.53
CA HIS A 392 36.41 -16.95 24.85
C HIS A 392 34.94 -16.59 25.08
N ARG A 393 34.58 -16.10 26.27
CA ARG A 393 33.21 -15.70 26.61
C ARG A 393 32.79 -14.44 25.89
N LEU A 394 33.68 -13.44 25.81
CA LEU A 394 33.40 -12.20 25.07
C LEU A 394 33.13 -12.49 23.58
N ARG A 395 33.93 -13.37 22.96
CA ARG A 395 33.70 -13.80 21.57
C ARG A 395 32.33 -14.45 21.39
N GLU A 396 31.94 -15.32 22.32
CA GLU A 396 30.65 -16.00 22.26
C GLU A 396 29.48 -15.05 22.48
N VAL A 397 29.59 -14.14 23.46
CA VAL A 397 28.59 -13.11 23.71
C VAL A 397 28.38 -12.25 22.47
N TYR A 398 29.47 -11.78 21.83
CA TYR A 398 29.38 -10.97 20.61
C TYR A 398 28.75 -11.70 19.43
N ARG A 399 28.97 -13.03 19.31
CA ARG A 399 28.33 -13.88 18.28
C ARG A 399 26.83 -14.06 18.51
N GLN A 400 26.41 -14.10 19.78
CA GLN A 400 25.00 -14.27 20.15
C GLN A 400 24.19 -12.98 20.03
N THR A 401 24.85 -11.83 19.91
CA THR A 401 24.21 -10.52 19.75
C THR A 401 23.76 -10.27 18.30
N PRO A 402 22.48 -9.91 18.06
CA PRO A 402 21.99 -9.51 16.74
C PRO A 402 22.83 -8.39 16.11
N LYS A 403 22.98 -8.41 14.77
CA LYS A 403 23.70 -7.36 14.02
C LYS A 403 22.71 -6.42 13.32
N PRO A 404 23.01 -5.11 13.25
CA PRO A 404 24.26 -4.44 13.66
C PRO A 404 24.35 -4.22 15.19
N CYS A 405 25.56 -4.35 15.76
CA CYS A 405 25.82 -4.20 17.19
C CYS A 405 26.97 -3.22 17.45
N VAL A 406 26.79 -2.33 18.43
CA VAL A 406 27.81 -1.37 18.85
C VAL A 406 28.44 -1.82 20.17
N VAL A 407 29.78 -1.84 20.23
CA VAL A 407 30.51 -2.22 21.44
C VAL A 407 31.13 -1.00 22.08
N PHE A 408 30.84 -0.75 23.35
CA PHE A 408 31.49 0.28 24.16
C PHE A 408 32.57 -0.34 25.03
N ALA A 409 33.82 0.04 24.81
CA ALA A 409 34.94 -0.28 25.69
C ALA A 409 34.99 0.78 26.79
N ILE A 410 34.57 0.41 28.01
CA ILE A 410 34.43 1.33 29.13
C ILE A 410 35.62 1.21 30.08
N GLY A 411 36.24 2.38 30.30
CA GLY A 411 37.37 2.58 31.17
C GLY A 411 38.71 2.33 30.49
N ALA A 412 39.78 2.89 31.07
CA ALA A 412 41.14 2.75 30.56
C ALA A 412 41.49 1.27 30.34
N CYS A 413 41.15 0.41 31.31
CA CYS A 413 41.37 -1.03 31.19
C CYS A 413 40.68 -1.66 29.97
N GLY A 414 39.46 -1.23 29.60
CA GLY A 414 38.77 -1.74 28.40
C GLY A 414 39.37 -1.20 27.11
N CYS A 415 39.84 0.05 27.12
CA CYS A 415 40.41 0.72 25.96
C CYS A 415 41.82 0.22 25.60
N ASP A 416 42.74 0.17 26.58
CA ASP A 416 44.16 -0.10 26.35
C ASP A 416 44.80 -1.05 27.39
N MET A 417 43.98 -1.69 28.25
CA MET A 417 44.40 -2.49 29.41
C MET A 417 45.01 -1.69 30.58
N GLY A 418 45.25 -0.39 30.40
CA GLY A 418 45.80 0.50 31.41
C GLY A 418 47.06 -0.05 32.08
N ILE A 419 47.08 0.01 33.42
CA ILE A 419 48.18 -0.49 34.26
C ILE A 419 48.40 -2.01 34.15
N PHE A 420 47.44 -2.75 33.60
CA PHE A 420 47.50 -4.21 33.47
C PHE A 420 48.03 -4.66 32.10
N SER A 421 48.43 -3.74 31.23
CA SER A 421 48.92 -4.03 29.87
C SER A 421 50.11 -5.00 29.81
N THR A 422 50.94 -5.06 30.85
CA THR A 422 52.10 -5.98 30.95
C THR A 422 51.78 -7.27 31.72
N GLY A 423 50.54 -7.44 32.19
CA GLY A 423 50.13 -8.60 32.98
C GLY A 423 50.05 -9.88 32.16
N TYR A 424 50.62 -10.98 32.66
CA TYR A 424 50.62 -12.29 31.98
C TYR A 424 49.22 -12.86 31.69
N HIS A 425 48.20 -12.40 32.42
CA HIS A 425 46.82 -12.89 32.34
C HIS A 425 45.95 -12.11 31.34
N MET A 426 46.48 -11.03 30.75
CA MET A 426 45.76 -10.15 29.83
C MET A 426 46.04 -10.54 28.37
N VAL A 427 44.99 -10.65 27.55
CA VAL A 427 45.12 -11.04 26.12
C VAL A 427 45.15 -9.83 25.20
N GLY A 428 44.50 -8.74 25.63
CA GLY A 428 44.40 -7.51 24.87
C GLY A 428 43.29 -6.57 25.34
N PRO A 429 43.21 -5.38 24.72
CA PRO A 429 42.04 -4.51 24.86
C PRO A 429 40.80 -5.15 24.22
N VAL A 430 39.63 -4.60 24.54
CA VAL A 430 38.34 -5.08 24.01
C VAL A 430 38.33 -5.07 22.48
N ASP A 431 38.92 -4.04 21.87
CA ASP A 431 38.95 -3.86 20.42
C ASP A 431 39.58 -5.04 19.67
N LYS A 432 40.74 -5.50 20.16
CA LYS A 432 41.46 -6.63 19.56
C LYS A 432 40.59 -7.90 19.52
N ILE A 433 39.90 -8.22 20.62
CA ILE A 433 39.16 -9.48 20.76
C ILE A 433 37.85 -9.45 19.96
N VAL A 434 37.18 -8.30 19.90
CA VAL A 434 35.96 -8.16 19.10
C VAL A 434 36.29 -8.20 17.60
N ARG A 435 37.38 -7.54 17.17
CA ARG A 435 37.81 -7.55 15.77
C ARG A 435 38.30 -8.91 15.26
N GLU A 436 38.76 -9.79 16.14
CA GLU A 436 39.03 -11.18 15.79
C GLU A 436 37.78 -11.95 15.32
N VAL A 437 36.59 -11.53 15.77
CA VAL A 437 35.31 -12.15 15.40
C VAL A 437 34.64 -11.40 14.24
N ASP A 438 34.71 -10.06 14.25
CA ASP A 438 34.14 -9.20 13.23
C ASP A 438 35.08 -8.01 12.94
N PRO A 439 35.82 -8.04 11.81
CA PRO A 439 36.75 -6.97 11.44
C PRO A 439 36.10 -5.59 11.31
N GLU A 440 34.80 -5.54 10.98
CA GLU A 440 34.04 -4.31 10.73
C GLU A 440 33.23 -3.85 11.96
N ALA A 441 33.47 -4.45 13.13
CA ALA A 441 32.77 -4.09 14.36
C ALA A 441 32.93 -2.60 14.72
N ILE A 442 31.80 -1.99 15.11
CA ILE A 442 31.73 -0.60 15.56
C ILE A 442 32.06 -0.56 17.06
N ILE A 443 33.22 0.02 17.39
CA ILE A 443 33.75 0.03 18.76
C ILE A 443 33.97 1.47 19.20
N VAL A 444 33.40 1.82 20.35
CA VAL A 444 33.42 3.16 20.94
C VAL A 444 34.21 3.12 22.24
N TYR A 445 35.18 4.01 22.37
CA TYR A 445 36.06 4.07 23.54
C TYR A 445 35.55 5.12 24.54
N VAL A 446 35.39 4.71 25.80
CA VAL A 446 35.01 5.59 26.91
C VAL A 446 36.15 5.65 27.92
N PRO A 447 37.10 6.59 27.78
CA PRO A 447 38.26 6.66 28.66
C PRO A 447 37.86 7.11 30.09
N GLY A 448 38.52 6.55 31.10
CA GLY A 448 38.34 6.90 32.52
C GLY A 448 38.71 5.74 33.47
N CYS A 449 38.90 6.01 34.77
CA CYS A 449 39.24 4.96 35.75
C CYS A 449 38.66 5.25 37.17
N PRO A 450 37.35 5.06 37.39
CA PRO A 450 36.34 4.77 36.38
C PRO A 450 35.88 6.06 35.66
N PRO A 451 35.32 5.96 34.45
CA PRO A 451 34.70 7.11 33.79
C PRO A 451 33.44 7.53 34.56
N LYS A 452 33.25 8.84 34.75
CA LYS A 452 32.05 9.35 35.41
C LYS A 452 30.77 8.99 34.63
N PRO A 453 29.60 8.84 35.26
CA PRO A 453 28.35 8.49 34.60
C PRO A 453 28.01 9.46 33.45
N GLU A 454 28.25 10.76 33.62
CA GLU A 454 27.99 11.76 32.58
C GLU A 454 28.85 11.54 31.33
N ALA A 455 30.08 11.06 31.51
CA ALA A 455 30.99 10.75 30.40
C ALA A 455 30.54 9.49 29.65
N ILE A 456 30.04 8.47 30.36
CA ILE A 456 29.45 7.26 29.77
C ILE A 456 28.23 7.65 28.93
N ILE A 457 27.30 8.42 29.50
CA ILE A 457 26.08 8.88 28.81
C ILE A 457 26.42 9.72 27.57
N SER A 458 27.31 10.70 27.70
CA SER A 458 27.74 11.56 26.60
C SER A 458 28.35 10.75 25.45
N SER A 459 29.16 9.73 25.77
CA SER A 459 29.79 8.85 24.79
C SER A 459 28.76 8.03 24.03
N VAL A 460 27.74 7.50 24.72
CA VAL A 460 26.65 6.75 24.07
C VAL A 460 25.83 7.65 23.16
N VAL A 461 25.44 8.84 23.62
CA VAL A 461 24.67 9.80 22.79
C VAL A 461 25.44 10.22 21.55
N LYS A 462 26.76 10.47 21.69
CA LYS A 462 27.62 10.86 20.56
C LYS A 462 27.77 9.73 19.54
N ALA A 463 27.93 8.49 20.01
CA ALA A 463 28.02 7.31 19.14
C ALA A 463 26.72 7.07 18.36
N LEU A 464 25.56 7.20 19.02
CA LEU A 464 24.25 7.05 18.37
C LEU A 464 23.96 8.13 17.33
N SER A 465 24.53 9.33 17.50
CA SER A 465 24.42 10.43 16.54
C SER A 465 25.32 10.27 15.31
N ALA A 466 26.36 9.42 15.40
CA ALA A 466 27.34 9.21 14.34
C ALA A 466 27.03 7.98 13.46
N LEU A 467 26.23 7.03 13.96
CA LEU A 467 25.48 6.06 13.15
C LEU A 467 24.46 6.81 12.27
#